data_AF-A0A838RD46-F1
#
_entry.id   AF-A0A838RD46-F1
#
_cell.length_a   1.000
_cell.length_b   1.000
_cell.length_c   1.000
_cell.angle_alpha   90.00
_cell.angle_beta   90.00
_cell.angle_gamma   90.00
#
_symmetry.space_group_name_H-M   'P 1'
#
loop_
_entity.id
_entity.type
_entity.pdbx_description
1 polymer ?
#
loop_
_entity_poly.entity_id
_entity_poly.type
_entity_poly.pdbx_seq_one_letter_code
_entity_poly.pdbx_strand_id
1 'polypeptide(L)'
;MTEDPISNYQRAIAALQAASARAEQYGALVTQTATSLREWKKVVMTNVEGEFPADLVAGRNTKSINGVDWPTAQQLADTLLNYHNAKKAVDTAWQAISEEQRQILQPPEKFF
;
A
#
# COMPACT_ATOMS: atom_id res chain seq x y z
N MET A 1 29.27 -4.76 16.30
CA MET A 1 28.79 -3.48 16.85
C MET A 1 27.28 -3.62 16.97
N THR A 2 26.74 -3.61 18.19
CA THR A 2 25.30 -3.66 18.43
C THR A 2 24.69 -2.34 17.96
N GLU A 3 23.79 -2.38 16.97
CA GLU A 3 23.03 -1.20 16.55
C GLU A 3 22.26 -0.61 17.74
N ASP A 4 22.19 0.73 17.79
CA ASP A 4 21.42 1.46 18.81
C ASP A 4 19.92 1.06 18.72
N PRO A 5 19.33 0.54 19.81
CA PRO A 5 17.92 0.14 19.85
C PRO A 5 16.95 1.24 19.41
N ILE A 6 17.25 2.51 19.72
CA ILE A 6 16.40 3.65 19.33
C ILE A 6 16.47 3.86 17.82
N SER A 7 17.67 3.85 17.24
CA SER A 7 17.84 3.94 15.78
C SER A 7 17.12 2.81 15.04
N ASN A 8 17.20 1.57 15.55
CA ASN A 8 16.49 0.43 14.97
C ASN A 8 14.96 0.62 15.04
N TYR A 9 14.44 1.13 16.16
CA TYR A 9 13.02 1.44 16.31
C TYR A 9 12.53 2.52 15.33
N GLN A 10 13.28 3.61 15.18
CA GLN A 10 12.96 4.66 14.21
C GLN A 10 12.94 4.14 12.77
N ARG A 11 13.89 3.28 12.42
CA ARG A 11 13.93 2.62 11.10
C ARG A 11 12.73 1.70 10.89
N ALA A 12 12.35 0.93 11.92
CA ALA A 12 11.17 0.07 11.87
C ALA A 12 9.88 0.90 11.67
N ILE A 13 9.74 2.05 12.35
CA ILE A 13 8.60 2.96 12.14
C ILE A 13 8.56 3.46 10.70
N ALA A 14 9.69 3.92 10.15
CA ALA A 14 9.75 4.40 8.77
C ALA A 14 9.36 3.30 7.77
N ALA A 15 9.80 2.06 8.00
CA ALA A 15 9.43 0.91 7.19
C ALA A 15 7.92 0.59 7.30
N LEU A 16 7.34 0.67 8.50
CA LEU A 16 5.90 0.50 8.72
C LEU A 16 5.11 1.57 7.95
N GLN A 17 5.49 2.84 8.07
CA GLN A 17 4.82 3.94 7.36
C GLN A 17 4.87 3.76 5.84
N ALA A 18 6.01 3.34 5.30
CA ALA A 18 6.14 3.04 3.88
C ALA A 18 5.23 1.86 3.45
N ALA A 19 5.16 0.81 4.27
CA ALA A 19 4.28 -0.33 4.01
C ALA A 19 2.80 0.04 4.09
N SER A 20 2.41 0.86 5.07
CA SER A 20 1.05 1.40 5.20
C SER A 20 0.67 2.24 3.97
N ALA A 21 1.52 3.18 3.57
CA ALA A 21 1.29 4.02 2.39
C ALA A 21 1.12 3.17 1.12
N ARG A 22 1.86 2.06 0.98
CA ARG A 22 1.71 1.16 -0.15
C ARG A 22 0.37 0.42 -0.12
N ALA A 23 -0.06 -0.07 1.04
CA ALA A 23 -1.36 -0.71 1.21
C ALA A 23 -2.51 0.26 0.91
N GLU A 24 -2.42 1.51 1.38
CA GLU A 24 -3.37 2.58 1.11
C GLU A 24 -3.46 2.92 -0.38
N GLN A 25 -2.33 3.00 -1.08
CA GLN A 25 -2.29 3.22 -2.53
C GLN A 25 -3.08 2.17 -3.29
N TYR A 26 -2.88 0.88 -2.97
CA TYR A 26 -3.66 -0.18 -3.61
C TYR A 26 -5.13 -0.15 -3.21
N GLY A 27 -5.46 0.12 -1.94
CA GLY A 27 -6.84 0.28 -1.51
C GLY A 27 -7.58 1.40 -2.27
N ALA A 28 -6.93 2.54 -2.45
CA ALA A 28 -7.45 3.67 -3.20
C ALA A 28 -7.65 3.32 -4.69
N LEU A 29 -6.65 2.70 -5.32
CA LEU A 29 -6.73 2.30 -6.73
C LEU A 29 -7.85 1.28 -6.98
N VAL A 30 -7.94 0.24 -6.14
CA VAL A 30 -9.00 -0.78 -6.26
C VAL A 30 -10.37 -0.13 -6.09
N THR A 31 -10.53 0.78 -5.13
CA THR A 31 -11.78 1.50 -4.90
C THR A 31 -12.17 2.38 -6.09
N GLN A 32 -11.21 3.14 -6.64
CA GLN A 32 -11.43 4.01 -7.79
C GLN A 32 -11.84 3.20 -9.02
N THR A 33 -11.10 2.14 -9.33
CA THR A 33 -11.39 1.24 -10.45
C THR A 33 -12.72 0.54 -10.27
N ALA A 34 -13.03 0.00 -9.09
CA ALA A 34 -14.33 -0.61 -8.80
C ALA A 34 -15.47 0.39 -9.01
N THR A 35 -15.27 1.65 -8.66
CA THR A 35 -16.24 2.74 -8.92
C THR A 35 -16.43 2.97 -10.41
N SER A 36 -15.34 3.02 -11.20
CA SER A 36 -15.42 3.13 -12.66
C SER A 36 -16.14 1.94 -13.28
N LEU A 37 -15.83 0.71 -12.85
CA LEU A 37 -16.43 -0.52 -13.35
C LEU A 37 -17.94 -0.64 -13.08
N ARG A 38 -18.52 0.17 -12.18
CA ARG A 38 -20.00 0.27 -12.07
C ARG A 38 -20.64 0.78 -13.36
N GLU A 39 -19.90 1.56 -14.15
CA GLU A 39 -20.30 2.03 -15.48
C GLU A 39 -19.58 1.25 -16.59
N TRP A 40 -19.28 -0.04 -16.39
CA TRP A 40 -18.39 -0.87 -17.25
C TRP A 40 -18.62 -0.75 -18.76
N LYS A 41 -19.86 -0.48 -19.21
CA LYS A 41 -20.19 -0.24 -20.63
C LYS A 41 -19.50 0.96 -21.26
N LYS A 42 -18.94 1.87 -20.45
CA LYS A 42 -18.23 3.09 -20.85
C LYS A 42 -16.78 3.09 -20.38
N VAL A 43 -16.28 1.94 -19.95
CA VAL A 43 -14.93 1.80 -19.41
C VAL A 43 -14.11 0.94 -20.34
N VAL A 44 -12.90 1.39 -20.63
CA VAL A 44 -11.89 0.63 -21.36
C VAL A 44 -10.70 0.37 -20.46
N MET A 45 -10.01 -0.74 -20.70
CA MET A 45 -8.75 -1.04 -20.05
C MET A 45 -7.61 -0.87 -21.05
N THR A 46 -6.60 -0.10 -20.69
CA THR A 46 -5.41 0.13 -21.53
C THR A 46 -4.24 -0.72 -21.03
N ASN A 47 -3.22 -0.88 -21.88
CA ASN A 47 -2.00 -1.65 -21.57
C ASN A 47 -2.26 -3.11 -21.18
N VAL A 48 -3.27 -3.73 -21.80
CA VAL A 48 -3.59 -5.15 -21.69
C VAL A 48 -3.81 -5.71 -23.10
N GLU A 49 -3.69 -7.03 -23.26
CA GLU A 49 -4.02 -7.68 -24.53
C GLU A 49 -5.53 -7.59 -24.82
N GLY A 50 -5.87 -7.29 -26.08
CA GLY A 50 -7.24 -7.16 -26.55
C GLY A 50 -7.50 -5.81 -27.22
N GLU A 51 -8.58 -5.75 -28.00
CA GLU A 51 -9.03 -4.55 -28.70
C GLU A 51 -10.42 -4.13 -28.20
N PHE A 52 -10.60 -2.84 -27.96
CA PHE A 52 -11.91 -2.24 -27.72
C PHE A 52 -12.42 -1.57 -29.01
N PRO A 53 -13.75 -1.54 -29.24
CA PRO A 53 -14.32 -0.83 -30.38
C PRO A 53 -13.86 0.63 -30.45
N ALA A 54 -13.47 1.10 -31.64
CA ALA A 54 -12.87 2.43 -31.82
C ALA A 54 -13.82 3.58 -31.43
N ASP A 55 -15.13 3.39 -31.64
CA ASP A 55 -16.19 4.31 -31.24
C ASP A 55 -16.32 4.42 -29.72
N LEU A 56 -16.10 3.32 -28.99
CA LEU A 56 -16.03 3.32 -27.54
C LEU A 56 -14.78 4.08 -27.05
N VAL A 57 -13.62 3.83 -27.64
CA VAL A 57 -12.36 4.51 -27.24
C VAL A 57 -12.42 6.02 -27.52
N ALA A 58 -13.02 6.44 -28.64
CA ALA A 58 -13.16 7.84 -29.02
C ALA A 58 -14.30 8.59 -28.30
N GLY A 59 -15.10 7.90 -27.49
CA GLY A 59 -16.24 8.48 -26.79
C GLY A 59 -15.84 9.53 -25.74
N ARG A 60 -16.51 10.69 -25.72
CA ARG A 60 -16.23 11.79 -24.75
C ARG A 60 -16.39 11.40 -23.28
N ASN A 61 -17.14 10.34 -22.99
CA ASN A 61 -17.43 9.88 -21.62
C ASN A 61 -16.71 8.57 -21.27
N THR A 62 -15.73 8.17 -22.06
CA THR A 62 -15.01 6.91 -21.86
C THR A 62 -13.98 7.07 -20.76
N LYS A 63 -14.06 6.21 -19.75
CA LYS A 63 -13.07 6.14 -18.67
C LYS A 63 -12.05 5.06 -19.01
N SER A 64 -10.76 5.39 -18.86
CA SER A 64 -9.67 4.46 -19.06
C SER A 64 -9.12 3.98 -17.73
N ILE A 65 -8.97 2.67 -17.57
CA ILE A 65 -8.22 2.05 -16.47
C ILE A 65 -6.91 1.52 -17.05
N ASN A 66 -5.77 1.92 -16.49
CA ASN A 66 -4.49 1.32 -16.85
C ASN A 66 -4.39 -0.08 -16.23
N GLY A 67 -4.35 -1.13 -17.07
CA GLY A 67 -4.26 -2.50 -16.58
C GLY A 67 -2.91 -2.86 -15.95
N VAL A 68 -1.84 -2.13 -16.26
CA VAL A 68 -0.53 -2.32 -15.61
C VAL A 68 -0.53 -1.85 -14.16
N ASP A 69 -1.33 -0.82 -13.85
CA ASP A 69 -1.46 -0.33 -12.48
C ASP A 69 -2.32 -1.26 -11.62
N TRP A 70 -3.15 -2.10 -12.25
CA TRP A 70 -4.01 -3.04 -11.54
C TRP A 70 -3.17 -4.08 -10.78
N PRO A 71 -3.31 -4.16 -9.44
CA PRO A 71 -2.49 -5.07 -8.67
C PRO A 71 -2.94 -6.52 -8.88
N THR A 72 -1.98 -7.41 -9.00
CA THR A 72 -2.24 -8.85 -8.96
C THR A 72 -2.60 -9.29 -7.53
N ALA A 73 -3.27 -10.43 -7.40
CA ALA A 73 -3.56 -11.01 -6.08
C ALA A 73 -2.28 -11.24 -5.26
N GLN A 74 -1.18 -11.65 -5.91
CA GLN A 74 0.11 -11.81 -5.25
C GLN A 74 0.67 -10.47 -4.76
N GLN A 75 0.62 -9.41 -5.57
CA GLN A 75 1.07 -8.08 -5.15
C GLN A 75 0.26 -7.53 -3.96
N LEU A 76 -1.04 -7.81 -3.91
CA LEU A 76 -1.88 -7.48 -2.75
C LEU A 76 -1.45 -8.28 -1.52
N ALA A 77 -1.29 -9.59 -1.65
CA ALA A 77 -0.86 -10.46 -0.55
C ALA A 77 0.50 -10.04 0.01
N ASP A 78 1.49 -9.79 -0.87
CA ASP A 78 2.83 -9.34 -0.49
C ASP A 78 2.77 -8.00 0.25
N THR A 79 1.92 -7.07 -0.19
CA THR A 79 1.75 -5.76 0.45
C THR A 79 1.18 -5.89 1.86
N LEU A 80 0.15 -6.71 2.05
CA LEU A 80 -0.44 -6.97 3.36
C LEU A 80 0.55 -7.67 4.29
N LEU A 81 1.27 -8.67 3.76
CA LEU A 81 2.31 -9.37 4.50
C LEU A 81 3.43 -8.42 4.93
N ASN A 82 3.87 -7.53 4.05
CA ASN A 82 4.89 -6.52 4.34
C ASN A 82 4.45 -5.57 5.46
N TYR A 83 3.19 -5.10 5.44
CA TYR A 83 2.65 -4.30 6.54
C TYR A 83 2.67 -5.06 7.87
N HIS A 84 2.16 -6.30 7.91
CA HIS A 84 2.14 -7.09 9.14
C HIS A 84 3.54 -7.41 9.67
N ASN A 85 4.49 -7.70 8.79
CA ASN A 85 5.89 -7.91 9.15
C ASN A 85 6.54 -6.63 9.69
N ALA A 86 6.30 -5.48 9.06
CA ALA A 86 6.80 -4.20 9.53
C ALA A 86 6.20 -3.83 10.89
N LYS A 87 4.90 -4.06 11.10
CA LYS A 87 4.26 -3.90 12.40
C LYS A 87 4.94 -4.74 13.47
N LYS A 88 5.15 -6.03 13.20
CA LYS A 88 5.85 -6.94 14.13
C LYS A 88 7.28 -6.48 14.41
N ALA A 89 7.97 -5.92 13.41
CA ALA A 89 9.32 -5.38 13.58
C ALA A 89 9.34 -4.16 14.49
N VAL A 90 8.37 -3.25 14.37
CA VAL A 90 8.19 -2.11 15.28
C VAL A 90 7.94 -2.60 16.70
N ASP A 91 7.02 -3.55 16.89
CA ASP A 91 6.73 -4.14 18.20
C ASP A 91 7.99 -4.77 18.82
N THR A 92 8.78 -5.50 18.01
CA THR A 92 10.03 -6.13 18.46
C THR A 92 11.10 -5.10 18.82
N ALA A 93 11.27 -4.06 18.00
CA ALA A 93 12.25 -3.00 18.23
C ALA A 93 11.89 -2.17 19.48
N TRP A 94 10.61 -1.90 19.71
CA TRP A 94 10.12 -1.26 20.92
C TRP A 94 10.49 -2.07 22.17
N GLN A 95 10.29 -3.39 22.14
CA GLN A 95 10.63 -4.26 23.26
C GLN A 95 12.14 -4.31 23.57
N ALA A 96 13.00 -4.01 22.60
CA ALA A 96 14.45 -3.95 22.77
C ALA A 96 14.95 -2.64 23.43
N ILE A 97 14.15 -1.58 23.42
CA ILE A 97 14.47 -0.30 24.07
C ILE A 97 14.23 -0.40 25.58
N SER A 98 15.10 0.18 26.40
CA SER A 98 14.91 0.18 27.87
C SER A 98 13.71 1.02 28.30
N GLU A 99 13.12 0.72 29.46
CA GLU A 99 11.94 1.42 29.95
C GLU A 99 12.19 2.93 30.15
N GLU A 100 13.36 3.30 30.65
CA GLU A 100 13.80 4.70 30.80
C GLU A 100 13.83 5.43 29.45
N GLN A 101 14.35 4.79 28.41
CA GLN A 101 14.43 5.37 27.07
C GLN A 101 13.06 5.47 26.39
N ARG A 102 12.12 4.56 26.70
CA ARG A 102 10.76 4.61 26.15
C ARG A 102 9.98 5.85 26.60
N GLN A 103 10.30 6.44 27.76
CA GLN A 103 9.58 7.60 28.29
C GLN A 103 9.66 8.83 27.39
N ILE A 104 10.71 8.94 26.56
CA ILE A 104 10.92 10.07 25.63
C ILE A 104 10.52 9.73 24.19
N LEU A 105 10.00 8.52 23.94
CA LEU A 105 9.64 8.05 22.61
C LEU A 105 8.12 7.88 22.49
N GLN A 106 7.60 8.03 21.27
CA GLN A 106 6.20 7.73 21.00
C GLN A 106 6.00 6.21 20.95
N PRO A 107 4.94 5.66 21.58
CA PRO A 107 4.67 4.23 21.58
C PRO A 107 4.22 3.74 20.18
N PRO A 108 4.44 2.46 19.86
CA PRO A 108 4.10 1.88 18.55
C PRO A 108 2.66 2.10 18.09
N GLU A 109 1.72 2.09 19.05
CA GLU A 109 0.27 2.24 18.84
C GLU A 109 -0.12 3.55 18.14
N LYS A 110 0.75 4.57 18.16
CA LYS A 110 0.53 5.83 17.44
C LYS A 110 0.73 5.72 15.93
N PHE A 111 1.32 4.62 15.45
CA PHE A 111 1.72 4.43 14.06
C PHE A 111 0.96 3.30 13.34
N PHE A 112 0.03 2.63 14.04
CA PHE A 112 -0.78 1.54 13.47
C PHE A 112 -2.02 2.04 12.75
#